data_AF-A0A077ZEC9-F1
#
_entry.id   AF-A0A077ZEC9-F1
#
_cell.length_a   1.000
_cell.length_b   1.000
_cell.length_c   1.000
_cell.angle_alpha   90.00
_cell.angle_beta   90.00
_cell.angle_gamma   90.00
#
_symmetry.space_group_name_H-M   'P 1'
#
loop_
_entity.id
_entity.type
_entity.pdbx_description
1 polymer ?
#
loop_
_entity_poly.entity_id
_entity_poly.type
_entity_poly.pdbx_seq_one_letter_code
_entity_poly.pdbx_strand_id
1 'polypeptide(L)'
;MENSWANECEDLEGVATGLQCHFKPDVFSFSLLLFFGSSLLALFLNNVRSTRFFTLRIREFIADFSLLITVLIMTAVNYWVALPIPCLKIPTSFKPTIERNWVVDPLDLERWWIPLACILPAVLFVVLIVMDQHVTTVMMNRKENKLRKGFGYHLDLLVCAVLTIISGILAIPLFLSATILSLTHMHLLRMESKITAPGERPVFLGLIPIPVLLGVFLYMGASCLISIERILLFFTPVKYQPDFSYLRLLPMKRIHLFTLTQIFFFCVLCVVNYVDVIEIFFPLTLILLIIGRKLLKYFFSEKELCILDDPLPPWKLLKKGAQREVAVDEELANTGLIRSIGLSSKETYIQ
;
A
#
# COMPACT_ATOMS: atom_id res chain seq x y z
N MET A 1 -7.63 43.17 11.30
CA MET A 1 -7.46 44.57 10.85
C MET A 1 -6.11 44.81 10.19
N GLU A 2 -5.02 44.13 10.60
CA GLU A 2 -3.67 44.31 10.00
C GLU A 2 -3.53 44.02 8.49
N ASN A 3 -4.30 43.09 7.93
CA ASN A 3 -4.19 42.74 6.51
C ASN A 3 -4.69 43.83 5.54
N SER A 4 -5.48 44.80 6.00
CA SER A 4 -6.02 45.84 5.11
C SER A 4 -4.92 46.73 4.53
N TRP A 5 -3.97 47.17 5.38
CA TRP A 5 -2.87 48.04 4.94
C TRP A 5 -1.87 47.36 4.01
N ALA A 6 -1.64 46.06 4.15
CA ALA A 6 -0.74 45.31 3.28
C ALA A 6 -1.33 45.12 1.88
N ASN A 7 -2.60 44.70 1.80
CA ASN A 7 -3.31 44.57 0.52
C ASN A 7 -3.45 45.93 -0.17
N GLU A 8 -3.78 46.98 0.58
CA GLU A 8 -3.91 48.34 0.04
C GLU A 8 -2.56 48.91 -0.42
N CYS A 9 -1.44 48.48 0.18
CA CYS A 9 -0.10 48.80 -0.31
C CYS A 9 0.23 48.07 -1.62
N GLU A 10 -0.12 46.77 -1.74
CA GLU A 10 0.05 45.99 -2.97
C GLU A 10 -0.84 46.52 -4.12
N ASP A 11 -2.08 46.91 -3.82
CA ASP A 11 -3.01 47.51 -4.79
C ASP A 11 -2.51 48.87 -5.31
N LEU A 12 -1.65 49.56 -4.56
CA LEU A 12 -1.01 50.83 -4.93
C LEU A 12 0.40 50.65 -5.52
N GLU A 13 0.76 49.44 -5.97
CA GLU A 13 2.10 49.08 -6.49
C GLU A 13 3.25 49.36 -5.51
N GLY A 14 2.95 49.45 -4.21
CA GLY A 14 3.92 49.68 -3.15
C GLY A 14 4.68 48.40 -2.78
N VAL A 15 6.01 48.50 -2.69
CA VAL A 15 6.84 47.41 -2.15
C VAL A 15 6.97 47.60 -0.64
N ALA A 16 6.24 46.79 0.12
CA ALA A 16 6.35 46.77 1.57
C ALA A 16 7.71 46.18 1.98
N THR A 17 8.61 47.01 2.52
CA THR A 17 9.95 46.59 2.95
C THR A 17 10.07 46.60 4.47
N GLY A 18 10.43 45.45 5.06
CA GLY A 18 10.62 45.29 6.50
C GLY A 18 10.11 43.95 7.03
N LEU A 19 10.69 43.47 8.12
CA LEU A 19 10.35 42.19 8.75
C LEU A 19 8.88 42.10 9.20
N GLN A 20 8.22 43.24 9.44
CA GLN A 20 6.84 43.32 9.92
C GLN A 20 5.76 43.32 8.83
N CYS A 21 6.08 43.55 7.55
CA CYS A 21 5.06 43.76 6.51
C CYS A 21 4.21 42.51 6.20
N HIS A 22 4.80 41.31 6.31
CA HIS A 22 4.11 40.03 6.20
C HIS A 22 4.16 39.20 7.50
N PHE A 23 4.47 39.83 8.64
CA PHE A 23 4.59 39.12 9.90
C PHE A 23 3.22 38.78 10.44
N LYS A 24 2.78 37.54 10.23
CA LYS A 24 1.53 37.02 10.78
C LYS A 24 1.82 36.16 12.02
N PRO A 25 1.84 36.71 13.24
CA PRO A 25 2.30 36.01 14.45
C PRO A 25 1.50 34.73 14.73
N ASP A 26 0.22 34.72 14.39
CA ASP A 26 -0.69 33.60 14.65
C ASP A 26 -0.42 32.37 13.78
N VAL A 27 0.30 32.51 12.65
CA VAL A 27 0.60 31.38 11.75
C VAL A 27 1.62 30.44 12.38
N PHE A 28 2.62 30.98 13.07
CA PHE A 28 3.65 30.17 13.70
C PHE A 28 3.09 29.36 14.87
N SER A 29 2.34 30.00 15.77
CA SER A 29 1.72 29.34 16.91
C SER A 29 0.71 28.28 16.46
N PHE A 30 -0.07 28.55 15.41
CA PHE A 30 -1.00 27.57 14.88
C PHE A 30 -0.30 26.41 14.17
N SER A 31 0.80 26.65 13.45
CA SER A 31 1.62 25.57 12.86
C SER A 31 2.22 24.66 13.95
N LEU A 32 2.64 25.24 15.08
CA LEU A 32 3.10 24.50 16.25
C LEU A 32 1.98 23.66 16.88
N LEU A 33 0.77 24.23 16.96
CA LEU A 33 -0.42 23.52 17.42
C LEU A 33 -0.80 22.37 16.48
N LEU A 34 -0.73 22.57 15.16
CA LEU A 34 -0.96 21.50 14.19
C LEU A 34 0.09 20.40 14.31
N PHE A 35 1.37 20.76 14.50
CA PHE A 35 2.46 19.79 14.67
C PHE A 35 2.28 18.94 15.94
N PHE A 36 2.15 19.57 17.11
CA PHE A 36 1.97 18.86 18.37
C PHE A 36 0.61 18.19 18.47
N GLY A 37 -0.45 18.83 17.96
CA GLY A 37 -1.79 18.25 17.88
C GLY A 37 -1.81 16.98 17.05
N SER A 38 -1.18 16.98 15.88
CA SER A 38 -1.06 15.78 15.05
C SER A 38 -0.28 14.69 15.76
N SER A 39 0.85 15.03 16.36
CA SER A 39 1.71 14.06 17.06
C SER A 39 1.00 13.44 18.27
N LEU A 40 0.38 14.26 19.11
CA LEU A 40 -0.37 13.81 20.29
C LEU A 40 -1.59 12.97 19.91
N LEU A 41 -2.33 13.38 18.86
CA LEU A 41 -3.49 12.64 18.38
C LEU A 41 -3.09 11.29 17.80
N ALA A 42 -2.03 11.21 16.99
CA ALA A 42 -1.52 9.96 16.46
C ALA A 42 -1.07 9.01 17.58
N LEU A 43 -0.33 9.53 18.58
CA LEU A 43 0.08 8.74 19.75
C LEU A 43 -1.12 8.27 20.57
N PHE A 44 -2.12 9.12 20.78
CA PHE A 44 -3.35 8.76 21.48
C PHE A 44 -4.10 7.64 20.75
N LEU A 45 -4.35 7.79 19.45
CA LEU A 45 -5.05 6.79 18.63
C LEU A 45 -4.27 5.48 18.54
N ASN A 46 -2.95 5.52 18.45
CA ASN A 46 -2.12 4.31 18.46
C ASN A 46 -2.15 3.63 19.84
N ASN A 47 -2.14 4.41 20.93
CA ASN A 47 -2.27 3.89 22.29
C ASN A 47 -3.63 3.27 22.57
N VAL A 48 -4.69 3.58 21.80
CA VAL A 48 -5.98 2.87 21.89
C VAL A 48 -5.77 1.36 21.82
N ARG A 49 -4.78 0.87 21.06
CA ARG A 49 -4.43 -0.57 20.96
C ARG A 49 -4.20 -1.25 22.32
N SER A 50 -3.60 -0.56 23.29
CA SER A 50 -3.30 -1.12 24.61
C SER A 50 -4.41 -0.90 25.63
N THR A 51 -5.39 -0.04 25.32
CA THR A 51 -6.50 0.25 26.23
C THR A 51 -7.46 -0.93 26.37
N ARG A 52 -8.15 -0.98 27.52
CA ARG A 52 -9.19 -1.97 27.81
C ARG A 52 -10.60 -1.55 27.34
N PHE A 53 -10.72 -0.37 26.76
CA PHE A 53 -11.99 0.14 26.25
C PHE A 53 -12.25 -0.41 24.84
N PHE A 54 -13.52 -0.65 24.53
CA PHE A 54 -14.02 -1.21 23.27
C PHE A 54 -13.64 -2.68 22.99
N THR A 55 -14.29 -3.25 21.97
CA THR A 55 -14.00 -4.62 21.50
C THR A 55 -12.66 -4.68 20.77
N LEU A 56 -11.99 -5.83 20.83
CA LEU A 56 -10.69 -6.08 20.18
C LEU A 56 -10.63 -5.59 18.73
N ARG A 57 -11.67 -5.87 17.93
CA ARG A 57 -11.73 -5.50 16.51
C ARG A 57 -11.74 -3.99 16.28
N ILE A 58 -12.53 -3.25 17.06
CA ILE A 58 -12.63 -1.79 16.92
C ILE A 58 -11.31 -1.15 17.33
N ARG A 59 -10.69 -1.69 18.38
CA ARG A 59 -9.43 -1.20 18.92
C ARG A 59 -8.26 -1.37 17.96
N GLU A 60 -8.12 -2.56 17.37
CA GLU A 60 -7.11 -2.84 16.33
C GLU A 60 -7.32 -1.94 15.12
N PHE A 61 -8.57 -1.80 14.67
CA PHE A 61 -8.94 -0.93 13.55
C PHE A 61 -8.52 0.54 13.77
N ILE A 62 -8.88 1.15 14.91
CA ILE A 62 -8.53 2.54 15.19
C ILE A 62 -7.01 2.75 15.21
N ALA A 63 -6.27 1.78 15.77
CA ALA A 63 -4.82 1.85 15.84
C ALA A 63 -4.15 1.71 14.46
N ASP A 64 -4.64 0.79 13.63
CA ASP A 64 -4.11 0.56 12.27
C ASP A 64 -4.31 1.79 11.36
N PHE A 65 -5.44 2.50 11.51
CA PHE A 65 -5.75 3.73 10.76
C PHE A 65 -5.40 5.03 11.50
N SER A 66 -4.67 4.95 12.61
CA SER A 66 -4.37 6.08 13.49
C SER A 66 -3.76 7.28 12.75
N LEU A 67 -2.76 7.03 11.89
CA LEU A 67 -2.12 8.08 11.09
C LEU A 67 -3.10 8.73 10.11
N LEU A 68 -3.89 7.93 9.39
CA LEU A 68 -4.84 8.43 8.41
C LEU A 68 -5.94 9.27 9.06
N ILE A 69 -6.51 8.79 10.17
CA ILE A 69 -7.52 9.52 10.96
C ILE A 69 -6.93 10.82 11.51
N THR A 70 -5.69 10.79 11.99
CA THR A 70 -4.98 11.99 12.46
C THR A 70 -4.84 13.02 11.35
N VAL A 71 -4.33 12.63 10.18
CA VAL A 71 -4.16 13.54 9.04
C VAL A 71 -5.50 14.13 8.62
N LEU A 72 -6.57 13.34 8.59
CA LEU A 72 -7.93 13.81 8.29
C LEU A 72 -8.42 14.87 9.28
N ILE A 73 -8.34 14.57 10.58
CA ILE A 73 -8.81 15.48 11.63
C ILE A 73 -8.02 16.77 11.61
N MET A 74 -6.69 16.69 11.49
CA MET A 74 -5.83 17.87 11.51
C MET A 74 -5.94 18.72 10.25
N THR A 75 -6.17 18.09 9.09
CA THR A 75 -6.50 18.82 7.85
C THR A 75 -7.86 19.50 7.95
N ALA A 76 -8.86 18.85 8.57
CA ALA A 76 -10.15 19.47 8.83
C ALA A 76 -10.01 20.66 9.78
N VAL A 77 -9.29 20.52 10.90
CA VAL A 77 -9.01 21.64 11.84
C VAL A 77 -8.31 22.79 11.13
N ASN A 78 -7.32 22.51 10.28
CA ASN A 78 -6.67 23.54 9.47
C ASN A 78 -7.67 24.27 8.56
N TYR A 79 -8.55 23.52 7.89
CA TYR A 79 -9.59 24.09 7.03
C TYR A 79 -10.60 24.95 7.82
N TRP A 80 -11.04 24.51 9.00
CA TRP A 80 -12.00 25.25 9.83
C TRP A 80 -11.44 26.54 10.43
N VAL A 81 -10.16 26.53 10.83
CA VAL A 81 -9.50 27.72 11.39
C VAL A 81 -9.09 28.70 10.27
N ALA A 82 -8.97 28.23 9.02
CA ALA A 82 -8.78 29.03 7.81
C ALA A 82 -7.64 30.05 7.88
N LEU A 83 -6.55 29.72 8.61
CA LEU A 83 -5.34 30.53 8.63
C LEU A 83 -4.51 30.28 7.37
N PRO A 84 -3.89 31.31 6.77
CA PRO A 84 -3.04 31.17 5.59
C PRO A 84 -1.67 30.58 5.97
N ILE A 85 -1.67 29.30 6.31
CA ILE A 85 -0.46 28.54 6.59
C ILE A 85 0.23 28.22 5.25
N PRO A 86 1.57 28.19 5.19
CA PRO A 86 2.28 27.68 4.03
C PRO A 86 1.93 26.20 3.79
N CYS A 87 0.98 25.94 2.89
CA CYS A 87 0.68 24.59 2.41
C CYS A 87 1.71 24.14 1.37
N LEU A 88 2.02 22.85 1.34
CA LEU A 88 2.88 22.26 0.33
C LEU A 88 2.22 22.37 -1.05
N LYS A 89 2.84 23.08 -1.99
CA LYS A 89 2.37 23.20 -3.38
C LYS A 89 2.68 21.90 -4.12
N ILE A 90 1.66 21.08 -4.37
CA ILE A 90 1.79 19.83 -5.13
C ILE A 90 1.73 20.18 -6.63
N PRO A 91 2.73 19.78 -7.45
CA PRO A 91 2.68 19.99 -8.89
C PRO A 91 1.66 19.04 -9.54
N THR A 92 0.85 19.55 -10.47
CA THR A 92 -0.15 18.75 -11.23
C THR A 92 0.42 18.07 -12.48
N SER A 93 1.67 18.36 -12.85
CA SER A 93 2.34 17.84 -14.04
C SER A 93 3.73 17.34 -13.67
N PHE A 94 4.09 16.14 -14.16
CA PHE A 94 5.45 15.64 -14.09
C PHE A 94 6.36 16.53 -14.94
N LYS A 95 7.15 17.38 -14.28
CA LYS A 95 8.17 18.23 -14.89
C LYS A 95 9.46 18.15 -14.07
N PRO A 96 10.63 18.29 -14.69
CA PRO A 96 11.87 18.47 -13.94
C PRO A 96 11.78 19.73 -13.04
N THR A 97 12.55 19.76 -11.94
CA THR A 97 12.55 20.85 -10.96
C THR A 97 12.91 22.21 -11.56
N ILE A 98 13.68 22.20 -12.65
CA ILE A 98 14.07 23.36 -13.46
C ILE A 98 13.48 23.14 -14.85
N GLU A 99 13.16 24.20 -15.61
CA GLU A 99 12.72 24.12 -17.01
C GLU A 99 13.84 23.55 -17.92
N ARG A 100 14.03 22.23 -17.87
CA ARG A 100 15.05 21.49 -18.63
C ARG A 100 14.44 20.31 -19.37
N ASN A 101 15.17 19.82 -20.38
CA ASN A 101 14.85 18.55 -21.05
C ASN A 101 15.07 17.36 -20.09
N TRP A 102 14.34 16.26 -20.32
CA TRP A 102 14.45 15.05 -19.50
C TRP A 102 15.82 14.38 -19.61
N VAL A 103 16.33 14.24 -20.84
CA VAL A 103 17.68 13.71 -21.09
C VAL A 103 18.70 14.81 -20.84
N VAL A 104 19.68 14.53 -20.00
CA VAL A 104 20.82 15.42 -19.77
C VAL A 104 21.93 15.06 -20.74
N ASP A 105 22.32 16.02 -21.57
CA ASP A 105 23.46 15.86 -22.46
C ASP A 105 24.75 15.89 -21.63
N PRO A 106 25.53 14.79 -21.56
CA PRO A 106 26.73 14.74 -20.73
C PRO A 106 27.88 15.60 -21.30
N LEU A 107 27.73 16.10 -22.53
CA LEU A 107 28.74 16.83 -23.28
C LEU A 107 28.54 18.36 -23.26
N ASP A 108 27.41 18.87 -22.72
CA ASP A 108 27.11 20.30 -22.68
C ASP A 108 27.82 21.04 -21.54
N LEU A 109 29.11 20.75 -21.32
CA LEU A 109 29.86 21.25 -20.17
C LEU A 109 30.72 22.46 -20.56
N GLU A 110 30.46 23.61 -19.93
CA GLU A 110 31.22 24.85 -20.15
C GLU A 110 32.72 24.74 -19.81
N ARG A 111 33.10 23.85 -18.89
CA ARG A 111 34.45 23.74 -18.32
C ARG A 111 34.95 22.30 -18.29
N TRP A 112 36.14 22.07 -18.84
CA TRP A 112 36.76 20.75 -19.01
C TRP A 112 37.09 20.00 -17.71
N TRP A 113 37.22 20.71 -16.58
CA TRP A 113 37.56 20.07 -15.29
C TRP A 113 36.33 19.53 -14.55
N ILE A 114 35.10 19.87 -14.97
CA ILE A 114 33.87 19.41 -14.32
C ILE A 114 33.77 17.88 -14.33
N PRO A 115 33.96 17.16 -15.47
CA PRO A 115 33.97 15.70 -15.49
C PRO A 115 34.98 15.08 -14.52
N LEU A 116 36.17 15.69 -14.39
CA LEU A 116 37.22 15.20 -13.50
C LEU A 116 36.83 15.38 -12.02
N ALA A 117 36.22 16.53 -11.69
CA ALA A 117 35.71 16.78 -10.34
C ALA A 117 34.55 15.84 -9.97
N CYS A 118 33.71 15.46 -10.93
CA CYS A 118 32.57 14.54 -10.72
C CYS A 118 33.00 13.11 -10.33
N ILE A 119 34.25 12.71 -10.57
CA ILE A 119 34.76 11.38 -10.15
C ILE A 119 34.64 11.21 -8.63
N LEU A 120 34.94 12.24 -7.84
CA LEU A 120 34.91 12.14 -6.39
C LEU A 120 33.50 11.91 -5.85
N PRO A 121 32.48 12.72 -6.21
CA PRO A 121 31.08 12.43 -5.87
C PRO A 121 30.61 11.08 -6.40
N ALA A 122 31.00 10.69 -7.62
CA ALA A 122 30.61 9.42 -8.21
C ALA A 122 31.09 8.22 -7.38
N VAL A 123 32.35 8.24 -6.92
CA VAL A 123 32.88 7.20 -6.01
C VAL A 123 32.09 7.15 -4.70
N LEU A 124 31.77 8.30 -4.11
CA LEU A 124 30.97 8.36 -2.89
C LEU A 124 29.56 7.78 -3.10
N PHE A 125 28.91 8.09 -4.22
CA PHE A 125 27.60 7.52 -4.57
C PHE A 125 27.66 6.01 -4.79
N VAL A 126 28.70 5.50 -5.47
CA VAL A 126 28.89 4.06 -5.65
C VAL A 126 29.02 3.36 -4.28
N VAL A 127 29.80 3.92 -3.36
CA VAL A 127 29.93 3.36 -1.99
C VAL A 127 28.58 3.37 -1.27
N LEU A 128 27.81 4.46 -1.37
CA LEU A 128 26.48 4.55 -0.76
C LEU A 128 25.51 3.51 -1.32
N ILE A 129 25.43 3.37 -2.64
CA ILE A 129 24.53 2.40 -3.30
C ILE A 129 24.91 0.97 -2.91
N VAL A 130 26.21 0.63 -2.94
CA VAL A 130 26.67 -0.71 -2.55
C VAL A 130 26.43 -0.97 -1.06
N MET A 131 26.65 0.02 -0.19
CA MET A 131 26.42 -0.12 1.25
C MET A 131 24.93 -0.33 1.56
N ASP A 132 24.06 0.49 0.98
CA ASP A 132 22.60 0.42 1.16
C ASP A 132 22.04 -0.91 0.64
N GLN A 133 22.51 -1.35 -0.53
CA GLN A 133 22.19 -2.65 -1.11
C GLN A 133 22.68 -3.80 -0.22
N HIS A 134 23.88 -3.68 0.37
CA HIS A 134 24.41 -4.68 1.30
C HIS A 134 23.59 -4.76 2.60
N VAL A 135 23.21 -3.62 3.18
CA VAL A 135 22.37 -3.60 4.40
C VAL A 135 21.00 -4.21 4.11
N THR A 136 20.38 -3.84 2.98
CA THR A 136 19.07 -4.36 2.58
C THR A 136 19.13 -5.88 2.39
N THR A 137 20.14 -6.38 1.69
CA THR A 137 20.30 -7.82 1.43
C THR A 137 20.59 -8.64 2.69
N VAL A 138 21.40 -8.11 3.62
CA VAL A 138 21.64 -8.73 4.93
C VAL A 138 20.37 -8.75 5.77
N MET A 139 19.57 -7.70 5.70
CA MET A 139 18.31 -7.61 6.43
C MET A 139 17.24 -8.55 5.86
N MET A 140 17.19 -8.73 4.53
CA MET A 140 16.32 -9.74 3.90
C MET A 140 16.74 -11.16 4.27
N ASN A 141 18.04 -11.44 4.25
CA ASN A 141 18.57 -12.78 4.47
C ASN A 141 18.87 -13.10 5.96
N ARG A 142 18.08 -12.54 6.87
CA ARG A 142 18.12 -12.97 8.28
C ARG A 142 17.82 -14.46 8.36
N LYS A 143 18.51 -15.16 9.27
CA LYS A 143 18.32 -16.61 9.50
C LYS A 143 16.85 -16.99 9.75
N GLU A 144 16.08 -16.05 10.30
CA GLU A 144 14.65 -16.18 10.57
C GLU A 144 13.79 -16.34 9.30
N ASN A 145 14.22 -15.77 8.17
CA ASN A 145 13.50 -15.83 6.90
C ASN A 145 13.86 -17.07 6.07
N LYS A 146 14.81 -17.90 6.54
CA LYS A 146 15.23 -19.17 5.91
C LYS A 146 15.38 -19.11 4.38
N LEU A 147 15.83 -17.98 3.83
CA LEU A 147 15.99 -17.81 2.39
C LEU A 147 17.22 -18.59 1.89
N ARG A 148 17.08 -19.24 0.72
CA ARG A 148 18.23 -19.88 0.06
C ARG A 148 19.12 -18.81 -0.55
N LYS A 149 20.41 -18.83 -0.20
CA LYS A 149 21.42 -17.94 -0.81
C LYS A 149 21.66 -18.37 -2.25
N GLY A 150 20.95 -17.77 -3.20
CA GLY A 150 21.15 -17.96 -4.64
C GLY A 150 21.91 -16.81 -5.31
N PHE A 151 21.91 -16.77 -6.64
CA PHE A 151 22.44 -15.68 -7.47
C PHE A 151 21.70 -14.34 -7.34
N GLY A 152 20.69 -14.26 -6.46
CA GLY A 152 19.84 -13.08 -6.28
C GLY A 152 20.64 -11.81 -5.96
N TYR A 153 21.71 -11.90 -5.17
CA TYR A 153 22.53 -10.73 -4.81
C TYR A 153 23.23 -10.09 -6.02
N HIS A 154 23.72 -10.91 -6.95
CA HIS A 154 24.37 -10.42 -8.16
C HIS A 154 23.37 -9.81 -9.13
N LEU A 155 22.20 -10.45 -9.26
CA LEU A 155 21.11 -9.92 -10.07
C LEU A 155 20.62 -8.56 -9.51
N ASP A 156 20.50 -8.45 -8.19
CA ASP A 156 20.06 -7.21 -7.54
C ASP A 156 21.07 -6.07 -7.77
N LEU A 157 22.36 -6.34 -7.59
CA LEU A 157 23.42 -5.37 -7.88
C LEU A 157 23.42 -4.94 -9.36
N LEU A 158 23.20 -5.89 -10.28
CA LEU A 158 23.10 -5.61 -11.72
C LEU A 158 21.89 -4.71 -12.02
N VAL A 159 20.72 -5.01 -11.45
CA VAL A 159 19.50 -4.21 -11.62
C VAL A 159 19.70 -2.81 -11.04
N CYS A 160 20.26 -2.67 -9.85
CA CYS A 160 20.61 -1.38 -9.25
C CYS A 160 21.57 -0.59 -10.14
N ALA A 161 22.59 -1.24 -10.73
CA ALA A 161 23.51 -0.59 -11.64
C ALA A 161 22.81 -0.07 -12.91
N VAL A 162 21.95 -0.88 -13.54
CA VAL A 162 21.17 -0.47 -14.73
C VAL A 162 20.23 0.69 -14.39
N LEU A 163 19.50 0.63 -13.27
CA LEU A 163 18.62 1.72 -12.83
C LEU A 163 19.40 3.00 -12.48
N THR A 164 20.60 2.87 -11.94
CA THR A 164 21.49 4.01 -11.66
C THR A 164 21.93 4.69 -12.96
N ILE A 165 22.25 3.92 -14.01
CA ILE A 165 22.60 4.48 -15.33
C ILE A 165 21.40 5.22 -15.93
N ILE A 166 20.20 4.61 -15.90
CA ILE A 166 18.98 5.22 -16.45
C ILE A 166 18.63 6.50 -15.68
N SER A 167 18.69 6.47 -14.34
CA SER A 167 18.43 7.66 -13.52
C SER A 167 19.47 8.76 -13.72
N GLY A 168 20.73 8.40 -13.96
CA GLY A 168 21.78 9.34 -14.33
C GLY A 168 21.51 10.06 -15.66
N ILE A 169 21.12 9.33 -16.72
CA ILE A 169 20.80 9.92 -18.03
C ILE A 169 19.58 10.85 -17.96
N LEU A 170 18.56 10.48 -17.18
CA LEU A 170 17.34 11.29 -17.00
C LEU A 170 17.50 12.40 -15.92
N ALA A 171 18.62 12.39 -15.19
CA ALA A 171 18.87 13.18 -13.98
C ALA A 171 17.65 13.24 -13.03
N ILE A 172 17.00 12.10 -12.85
CA ILE A 172 16.01 11.87 -11.79
C ILE A 172 16.73 11.44 -10.53
N PRO A 173 16.10 11.53 -9.33
CA PRO A 173 16.71 11.07 -8.09
C PRO A 173 17.30 9.65 -8.24
N LEU A 174 18.52 9.47 -7.74
CA LEU A 174 19.22 8.18 -7.82
C LEU A 174 18.39 7.10 -7.10
N PHE A 175 18.39 5.91 -7.68
CA PHE A 175 17.77 4.76 -7.07
C PHE A 175 18.46 4.42 -5.74
N LEU A 176 17.69 4.45 -4.65
CA LEU A 176 18.09 3.98 -3.32
C LEU A 176 17.26 2.73 -2.99
N SER A 177 17.86 1.73 -2.36
CA SER A 177 17.17 0.49 -2.05
C SER A 177 16.14 0.75 -0.95
N ALA A 178 14.86 0.49 -1.25
CA ALA A 178 13.78 0.74 -0.31
C ALA A 178 13.75 -0.35 0.78
N THR A 179 14.61 -0.22 1.80
CA THR A 179 14.77 -1.23 2.88
C THR A 179 13.44 -1.53 3.59
N ILE A 180 12.67 -0.50 3.95
CA ILE A 180 11.41 -0.66 4.68
C ILE A 180 10.36 -1.32 3.78
N LEU A 181 10.25 -0.87 2.53
CA LEU A 181 9.27 -1.40 1.59
C LEU A 181 9.57 -2.87 1.24
N SER A 182 10.84 -3.20 0.98
CA SER A 182 11.26 -4.58 0.74
C SER A 182 10.96 -5.49 1.94
N LEU A 183 11.11 -4.99 3.17
CA LEU A 183 10.74 -5.72 4.38
C LEU A 183 9.23 -5.91 4.49
N THR A 184 8.46 -4.86 4.21
CA THR A 184 6.99 -4.94 4.21
C THR A 184 6.52 -5.94 3.17
N HIS A 185 7.04 -5.91 1.94
CA HIS A 185 6.68 -6.91 0.91
C HIS A 185 7.06 -8.33 1.32
N MET A 186 8.25 -8.53 1.90
CA MET A 186 8.66 -9.83 2.42
C MET A 186 7.73 -10.30 3.54
N HIS A 187 7.35 -9.40 4.45
CA HIS A 187 6.41 -9.68 5.54
C HIS A 187 5.02 -10.04 5.03
N LEU A 188 4.54 -9.36 3.98
CA LEU A 188 3.24 -9.66 3.35
C LEU A 188 3.24 -11.02 2.63
N LEU A 189 4.40 -11.47 2.15
CA LEU A 189 4.58 -12.78 1.51
C LEU A 189 4.96 -13.88 2.50
N ARG A 190 5.22 -13.55 3.77
CA ARG A 190 5.66 -14.50 4.79
C ARG A 190 4.49 -15.37 5.25
N MET A 191 4.68 -16.69 5.15
CA MET A 191 3.81 -17.68 5.77
C MET A 191 4.34 -18.05 7.16
N GLU A 192 3.51 -17.80 8.17
CA GLU A 192 3.79 -18.13 9.56
C GLU A 192 3.08 -19.41 9.98
N SER A 193 3.75 -20.22 10.80
CA SER A 193 3.18 -21.44 11.37
C SER A 193 2.00 -21.10 12.28
N LYS A 194 0.82 -21.66 11.99
CA LYS A 194 -0.40 -21.44 12.79
C LYS A 194 -0.37 -22.13 14.15
N ILE A 195 0.48 -23.14 14.35
CA ILE A 195 0.69 -23.84 15.62
C ILE A 195 2.05 -23.44 16.18
N THR A 196 2.06 -22.63 17.23
CA THR A 196 3.21 -22.48 18.12
C THR A 196 2.76 -22.66 19.56
N ALA A 197 3.68 -23.10 20.43
CA ALA A 197 3.42 -23.13 21.85
C ALA A 197 3.08 -21.70 22.34
N PRO A 198 2.14 -21.53 23.29
CA PRO A 198 1.82 -20.21 23.85
C PRO A 198 3.10 -19.54 24.37
N GLY A 199 3.46 -18.39 23.79
CA GLY A 199 4.68 -17.63 24.14
C GLY A 199 5.85 -17.81 23.17
N GLU A 200 5.79 -18.77 22.24
CA GLU A 200 6.81 -18.95 21.21
C GLU A 200 6.45 -18.17 19.94
N ARG A 201 7.44 -17.45 19.40
CA ARG A 201 7.27 -16.66 18.16
C ARG A 201 6.90 -17.56 16.99
N PRO A 202 5.99 -17.15 16.10
CA PRO A 202 5.60 -17.93 14.93
C PRO A 202 6.82 -18.34 14.12
N VAL A 203 6.91 -19.63 13.82
CA VAL A 203 8.01 -20.17 13.00
C VAL A 203 7.73 -19.82 11.55
N PHE A 204 8.73 -19.24 10.88
CA PHE A 204 8.69 -19.02 9.44
C PHE A 204 8.62 -20.36 8.70
N LEU A 205 7.55 -20.56 7.92
CA LEU A 205 7.34 -21.74 7.08
C LEU A 205 7.91 -21.53 5.67
N GLY A 206 7.64 -20.37 5.05
CA GLY A 206 8.06 -20.07 3.69
C GLY A 206 7.57 -18.71 3.18
N LEU A 207 7.91 -18.39 1.94
CA LEU A 207 7.33 -17.26 1.20
C LEU A 207 6.33 -17.77 0.17
N ILE A 208 5.21 -17.05 0.02
CA ILE A 208 4.29 -17.25 -1.10
C ILE A 208 5.00 -16.83 -2.39
N PRO A 209 5.09 -17.69 -3.42
CA PRO A 209 5.64 -17.28 -4.70
C PRO A 209 4.81 -16.15 -5.31
N ILE A 210 5.45 -15.04 -5.67
CA ILE A 210 4.80 -13.88 -6.33
C ILE A 210 3.98 -14.31 -7.57
N PRO A 211 4.42 -15.24 -8.44
CA PRO A 211 3.61 -15.68 -9.56
C PRO A 211 2.27 -16.33 -9.17
N VAL A 212 2.25 -17.06 -8.04
CA VAL A 212 1.01 -17.67 -7.52
C VAL A 212 0.09 -16.57 -7.00
N LEU A 213 0.63 -15.64 -6.21
CA LEU A 213 -0.15 -14.51 -5.69
C LEU A 213 -0.71 -13.64 -6.84
N LEU A 214 0.12 -13.32 -7.84
CA LEU A 214 -0.29 -12.57 -9.03
C LEU A 214 -1.32 -13.35 -9.85
N GLY A 215 -1.17 -14.67 -9.98
CA GLY A 215 -2.16 -15.53 -10.63
C GLY A 215 -3.50 -15.52 -9.90
N VAL A 216 -3.50 -15.54 -8.56
CA VAL A 216 -4.71 -15.41 -7.74
C VAL A 216 -5.32 -14.01 -7.91
N PHE A 217 -4.53 -12.94 -7.91
CA PHE A 217 -5.02 -11.58 -8.16
C PHE A 217 -5.58 -11.41 -9.58
N LEU A 218 -4.93 -11.96 -10.59
CA LEU A 218 -5.41 -11.98 -11.98
C LEU A 218 -6.72 -12.77 -12.09
N TYR A 219 -6.82 -13.92 -11.43
CA TYR A 219 -8.06 -14.72 -11.40
C TYR A 219 -9.20 -13.95 -10.70
N MET A 220 -8.94 -13.29 -9.56
CA MET A 220 -9.93 -12.44 -8.89
C MET A 220 -10.38 -11.30 -9.81
N GLY A 221 -9.45 -10.65 -10.52
CA GLY A 221 -9.76 -9.60 -11.51
C GLY A 221 -10.54 -10.11 -12.72
N ALA A 222 -10.15 -11.26 -13.29
CA ALA A 222 -10.86 -11.90 -14.40
C ALA A 222 -12.26 -12.37 -13.99
N SER A 223 -12.41 -12.85 -12.75
CA SER A 223 -13.71 -13.19 -12.18
C SER A 223 -14.61 -11.95 -12.03
N CYS A 224 -14.04 -10.76 -11.76
CA CYS A 224 -14.78 -9.51 -11.84
C CYS A 224 -15.24 -9.21 -13.27
N LEU A 225 -14.52 -9.60 -14.32
CA LEU A 225 -14.96 -9.41 -15.72
C LEU A 225 -16.19 -10.28 -16.06
N ILE A 226 -16.38 -11.44 -15.42
CA ILE A 226 -17.64 -12.21 -15.56
C ILE A 226 -18.84 -11.37 -15.09
N SER A 227 -18.63 -10.43 -14.16
CA SER A 227 -19.68 -9.48 -13.76
C SER A 227 -20.08 -8.50 -14.86
N ILE A 228 -19.27 -8.34 -15.93
CA ILE A 228 -19.63 -7.53 -17.10
C ILE A 228 -20.81 -8.15 -17.84
N GLU A 229 -20.97 -9.48 -17.83
CA GLU A 229 -22.16 -10.13 -18.38
C GLU A 229 -23.44 -9.61 -17.72
N ARG A 230 -23.37 -9.29 -16.43
CA ARG A 230 -24.50 -8.68 -15.71
C ARG A 230 -24.77 -7.25 -16.11
N ILE A 231 -23.76 -6.51 -16.56
CA ILE A 231 -23.91 -5.19 -17.18
C ILE A 231 -24.56 -5.34 -18.57
N LEU A 232 -24.16 -6.35 -19.34
CA LEU A 232 -24.80 -6.67 -20.62
C LEU A 232 -26.27 -7.06 -20.45
N LEU A 233 -26.65 -7.73 -19.36
CA LEU A 233 -28.05 -8.01 -19.01
C LEU A 233 -28.91 -6.75 -18.85
N PHE A 234 -28.31 -5.59 -18.58
CA PHE A 234 -29.03 -4.32 -18.58
C PHE A 234 -29.42 -3.87 -19.99
N PHE A 235 -28.59 -4.18 -20.99
CA PHE A 235 -28.81 -3.80 -22.39
C PHE A 235 -29.50 -4.88 -23.23
N THR A 236 -29.53 -6.14 -22.78
CA THR A 236 -30.26 -7.20 -23.49
C THR A 236 -31.74 -7.18 -23.12
N PRO A 237 -32.65 -7.07 -24.11
CA PRO A 237 -34.07 -7.17 -23.81
C PRO A 237 -34.39 -8.62 -23.39
N VAL A 238 -35.41 -8.80 -22.55
CA VAL A 238 -35.76 -10.05 -21.85
C VAL A 238 -35.84 -11.29 -22.76
N LYS A 239 -36.12 -11.12 -24.06
CA LYS A 239 -36.25 -12.22 -25.04
C LYS A 239 -34.92 -12.85 -25.47
N TYR A 240 -33.80 -12.13 -25.43
CA TYR A 240 -32.49 -12.62 -25.85
C TYR A 240 -31.56 -12.92 -24.67
N GLN A 241 -32.11 -13.08 -23.47
CA GLN A 241 -31.31 -13.34 -22.29
C GLN A 241 -30.77 -14.77 -22.31
N PRO A 242 -29.47 -14.98 -22.03
CA PRO A 242 -28.90 -16.31 -21.91
C PRO A 242 -29.46 -17.06 -20.69
N ASP A 243 -29.47 -18.39 -20.74
CA ASP A 243 -29.98 -19.26 -19.67
C ASP A 243 -29.01 -19.38 -18.49
N PHE A 244 -28.89 -18.34 -17.66
CA PHE A 244 -28.11 -18.42 -16.42
C PHE A 244 -28.94 -18.94 -15.23
N SER A 245 -28.31 -19.74 -14.35
CA SER A 245 -28.95 -20.32 -13.17
C SER A 245 -29.61 -19.29 -12.25
N TYR A 246 -29.03 -18.10 -12.12
CA TYR A 246 -29.54 -17.03 -11.26
C TYR A 246 -30.74 -16.29 -11.85
N LEU A 247 -30.88 -16.22 -13.18
CA LEU A 247 -32.03 -15.58 -13.86
C LEU A 247 -33.34 -16.35 -13.61
N ARG A 248 -33.25 -17.67 -13.36
CA ARG A 248 -34.42 -18.51 -13.03
C ARG A 248 -34.87 -18.36 -11.58
N LEU A 249 -33.96 -18.00 -10.68
CA LEU A 249 -34.19 -17.99 -9.23
C LEU A 249 -34.59 -16.62 -8.68
N LEU A 250 -34.20 -15.53 -9.35
CA LEU A 250 -34.41 -14.17 -8.87
C LEU A 250 -35.17 -13.31 -9.89
N PRO A 251 -36.09 -12.44 -9.46
CA PRO A 251 -36.74 -11.50 -10.35
C PRO A 251 -35.75 -10.44 -10.86
N MET A 252 -35.85 -10.06 -12.14
CA MET A 252 -34.93 -9.14 -12.82
C MET A 252 -34.67 -7.84 -12.06
N LYS A 253 -35.69 -7.25 -11.42
CA LYS A 253 -35.55 -5.99 -10.66
C LYS A 253 -34.50 -6.10 -9.55
N ARG A 254 -34.40 -7.25 -8.88
CA ARG A 254 -33.42 -7.49 -7.80
C ARG A 254 -32.00 -7.66 -8.36
N ILE A 255 -31.86 -8.36 -9.49
CA ILE A 255 -30.56 -8.52 -10.18
C ILE A 255 -30.04 -7.16 -10.66
N HIS A 256 -30.91 -6.32 -11.25
CA HIS A 256 -30.54 -4.96 -11.65
C HIS A 256 -30.20 -4.06 -10.46
N LEU A 257 -30.94 -4.13 -9.35
CA LEU A 257 -30.60 -3.37 -8.14
C LEU A 257 -29.22 -3.75 -7.59
N PHE A 258 -28.88 -5.04 -7.57
CA PHE A 258 -27.58 -5.50 -7.08
C PHE A 258 -26.44 -5.08 -8.01
N THR A 259 -26.61 -5.24 -9.32
CA THR A 259 -25.60 -4.84 -10.32
C THR A 259 -25.38 -3.34 -10.33
N LEU A 260 -26.44 -2.53 -10.23
CA LEU A 260 -26.31 -1.08 -10.03
C LEU A 260 -25.56 -0.74 -8.74
N THR A 261 -25.81 -1.47 -7.66
CA THR A 261 -25.07 -1.29 -6.40
C THR A 261 -23.58 -1.65 -6.55
N GLN A 262 -23.25 -2.72 -7.29
CA GLN A 262 -21.87 -3.08 -7.60
C GLN A 262 -21.18 -2.04 -8.48
N ILE A 263 -21.86 -1.56 -9.53
CA ILE A 263 -21.36 -0.49 -10.41
C ILE A 263 -21.12 0.78 -9.59
N PHE A 264 -22.03 1.14 -8.69
CA PHE A 264 -21.87 2.29 -7.81
C PHE A 264 -20.59 2.19 -6.95
N PHE A 265 -20.36 1.06 -6.28
CA PHE A 265 -19.14 0.86 -5.49
C PHE A 265 -17.87 0.82 -6.35
N PHE A 266 -17.95 0.24 -7.55
CA PHE A 266 -16.85 0.27 -8.53
C PHE A 266 -16.54 1.70 -8.99
N CYS A 267 -17.56 2.51 -9.30
CA CYS A 267 -17.39 3.92 -9.64
C CYS A 267 -16.77 4.72 -8.49
N VAL A 268 -17.19 4.48 -7.24
CA VAL A 268 -16.56 5.10 -6.06
C VAL A 268 -15.07 4.75 -5.99
N LEU A 269 -14.69 3.50 -6.21
CA LEU A 269 -13.29 3.08 -6.27
C LEU A 269 -12.53 3.74 -7.43
N CYS A 270 -13.12 3.79 -8.62
CA CYS A 270 -12.52 4.42 -9.79
C CYS A 270 -12.29 5.92 -9.55
N VAL A 271 -13.23 6.64 -8.94
CA VAL A 271 -13.08 8.06 -8.63
C VAL A 271 -11.98 8.28 -7.59
N VAL A 272 -11.93 7.47 -6.54
CA VAL A 272 -10.88 7.55 -5.51
C VAL A 272 -9.49 7.24 -6.10
N ASN A 273 -9.40 6.27 -7.01
CA ASN A 273 -8.14 5.89 -7.64
C ASN A 273 -7.72 6.84 -8.77
N TYR A 274 -8.67 7.48 -9.44
CA TYR A 274 -8.40 8.43 -10.52
C TYR A 274 -7.86 9.77 -10.00
N VAL A 275 -8.27 10.19 -8.81
CA VAL A 275 -7.83 11.46 -8.22
C VAL A 275 -6.66 11.20 -7.27
N ASP A 276 -5.45 11.56 -7.70
CA ASP A 276 -4.20 11.40 -6.92
C ASP A 276 -4.30 11.99 -5.50
N VAL A 277 -5.04 13.09 -5.33
CA VAL A 277 -5.25 13.75 -4.02
C VAL A 277 -6.08 12.88 -3.07
N ILE A 278 -7.02 12.09 -3.60
CA ILE A 278 -7.96 11.26 -2.84
C ILE A 278 -7.37 9.85 -2.63
N GLU A 279 -6.33 9.45 -3.36
CA GLU A 279 -5.68 8.13 -3.24
C GLU A 279 -5.22 7.83 -1.79
N ILE A 280 -4.86 8.86 -1.02
CA ILE A 280 -4.52 8.74 0.41
C ILE A 280 -5.67 8.08 1.22
N PHE A 281 -6.93 8.23 0.77
CA PHE A 281 -8.12 7.61 1.37
C PHE A 281 -8.44 6.21 0.83
N PHE A 282 -7.58 5.62 -0.01
CA PHE A 282 -7.76 4.27 -0.51
C PHE A 282 -8.06 3.25 0.61
N PRO A 283 -7.37 3.24 1.77
CA PRO A 283 -7.68 2.29 2.83
C PRO A 283 -9.08 2.50 3.44
N LEU A 284 -9.54 3.75 3.58
CA LEU A 284 -10.92 4.05 4.02
C LEU A 284 -11.95 3.60 2.99
N THR A 285 -11.62 3.69 1.70
CA THR A 285 -12.51 3.27 0.62
C THR A 285 -12.71 1.76 0.65
N LEU A 286 -11.67 0.98 0.93
CA LEU A 286 -11.80 -0.47 1.16
C LEU A 286 -12.71 -0.79 2.35
N ILE A 287 -12.63 -0.01 3.43
CA ILE A 287 -13.51 -0.18 4.59
C ILE A 287 -14.96 0.14 4.23
N LEU A 288 -15.18 1.22 3.47
CA LEU A 288 -16.49 1.58 2.94
C LEU A 288 -17.11 0.44 2.11
N LEU A 289 -16.31 -0.28 1.31
CA LEU A 289 -16.78 -1.47 0.59
C LEU A 289 -17.20 -2.61 1.53
N ILE A 290 -16.43 -2.87 2.59
CA ILE A 290 -16.77 -3.92 3.59
C ILE A 290 -18.07 -3.56 4.31
N ILE A 291 -18.24 -2.30 4.70
CA ILE A 291 -19.46 -1.79 5.32
C ILE A 291 -20.62 -1.85 4.31
N GLY A 292 -20.40 -1.42 3.08
CA GLY A 292 -21.36 -1.47 1.98
C GLY A 292 -21.86 -2.89 1.71
N ARG A 293 -20.96 -3.87 1.67
CA ARG A 293 -21.31 -5.30 1.56
C ARG A 293 -22.12 -5.79 2.75
N LYS A 294 -21.82 -5.32 3.97
CA LYS A 294 -22.60 -5.66 5.17
C LYS A 294 -24.01 -5.04 5.11
N LEU A 295 -24.15 -3.81 4.61
CA LEU A 295 -25.45 -3.17 4.38
C LEU A 295 -26.26 -3.88 3.29
N LEU A 296 -25.60 -4.50 2.30
CA LEU A 296 -26.28 -5.29 1.27
C LEU A 296 -27.08 -6.47 1.85
N LYS A 297 -26.64 -7.03 2.99
CA LYS A 297 -27.40 -8.06 3.73
C LYS A 297 -28.72 -7.56 4.32
N TYR A 298 -28.92 -6.24 4.40
CA TYR A 298 -30.17 -5.65 4.84
C TYR A 298 -31.17 -5.52 3.68
N PHE A 299 -30.69 -5.18 2.48
CA PHE A 299 -31.53 -5.02 1.29
C PHE A 299 -31.84 -6.35 0.58
N PHE A 300 -30.92 -7.31 0.62
CA PHE A 300 -31.04 -8.62 -0.01
C PHE A 300 -31.11 -9.71 1.04
N SER A 301 -32.00 -10.68 0.83
CA SER A 301 -32.04 -11.87 1.69
C SER A 301 -30.74 -12.67 1.54
N GLU A 302 -30.27 -13.34 2.59
CA GLU A 302 -29.03 -14.13 2.57
C GLU A 302 -29.01 -15.17 1.44
N LYS A 303 -30.17 -15.72 1.07
CA LYS A 303 -30.31 -16.66 -0.05
C LYS A 303 -30.11 -15.97 -1.40
N GLU A 304 -30.69 -14.79 -1.59
CA GLU A 304 -30.55 -14.01 -2.83
C GLU A 304 -29.08 -13.58 -3.02
N LEU A 305 -28.46 -13.12 -1.94
CA LEU A 305 -27.05 -12.75 -1.94
C LEU A 305 -26.13 -13.95 -2.22
N CYS A 306 -26.46 -15.13 -1.69
CA CYS A 306 -25.71 -16.38 -1.97
C CYS A 306 -25.86 -16.88 -3.42
N ILE A 307 -26.97 -16.57 -4.09
CA ILE A 307 -27.17 -16.92 -5.50
C ILE A 307 -26.40 -15.95 -6.41
N LEU A 308 -26.34 -14.68 -6.02
CA LEU A 308 -25.85 -13.60 -6.85
C LEU A 308 -24.38 -13.23 -6.60
N ASP A 309 -23.85 -13.57 -5.43
CA ASP A 309 -22.46 -13.39 -5.02
C ASP A 309 -21.95 -14.73 -4.44
N ASP A 310 -20.66 -15.01 -4.59
CA ASP A 310 -20.08 -16.21 -3.99
C ASP A 310 -20.20 -16.10 -2.45
N PRO A 311 -20.72 -17.13 -1.76
CA PRO A 311 -20.83 -17.09 -0.32
C PRO A 311 -19.44 -16.93 0.29
N LEU A 312 -19.23 -15.85 1.06
CA LEU A 312 -18.02 -15.72 1.87
C LEU A 312 -17.95 -16.96 2.77
N PRO A 313 -16.88 -17.79 2.67
CA PRO A 313 -16.84 -19.03 3.43
C PRO A 313 -17.01 -18.68 4.92
N PRO A 314 -17.92 -19.36 5.64
CA PRO A 314 -18.12 -19.09 7.05
C PRO A 314 -16.78 -19.24 7.77
N TRP A 315 -16.50 -18.36 8.73
CA TRP A 315 -15.21 -18.35 9.44
C TRP A 315 -14.85 -19.71 10.04
N LYS A 316 -15.85 -20.55 10.33
CA LYS A 316 -15.67 -21.95 10.76
C LYS A 316 -15.09 -22.86 9.67
N LEU A 317 -15.50 -22.73 8.41
CA LEU A 317 -14.95 -23.49 7.28
C LEU A 317 -13.55 -22.99 6.91
N LEU A 318 -13.32 -21.67 6.93
CA LEU A 318 -11.96 -21.13 6.81
C LEU A 318 -11.04 -21.67 7.91
N LYS A 319 -11.52 -21.70 9.16
CA LYS A 319 -10.78 -22.26 10.29
C LYS A 319 -10.56 -23.77 10.16
N LYS A 320 -11.55 -24.54 9.68
CA LYS A 320 -11.43 -25.99 9.46
C LYS A 320 -10.54 -26.35 8.27
N GLY A 321 -10.63 -25.63 7.15
CA GLY A 321 -9.75 -25.77 6.00
C GLY A 321 -8.30 -25.48 6.40
N ALA A 322 -8.11 -24.37 7.12
CA ALA A 322 -6.82 -24.06 7.73
C ALA A 322 -6.33 -25.16 8.70
N GLN A 323 -7.22 -25.81 9.47
CA GLN A 323 -6.83 -26.95 10.32
C GLN A 323 -6.47 -28.22 9.52
N ARG A 324 -7.14 -28.50 8.39
CA ARG A 324 -6.81 -29.64 7.53
C ARG A 324 -5.48 -29.46 6.81
N GLU A 325 -5.23 -28.28 6.24
CA GLU A 325 -3.93 -27.93 5.66
C GLU A 325 -2.81 -28.08 6.70
N VAL A 326 -3.06 -27.62 7.94
CA VAL A 326 -2.12 -27.78 9.06
C VAL A 326 -1.82 -29.25 9.37
N ALA A 327 -2.81 -30.15 9.35
CA ALA A 327 -2.57 -31.57 9.58
C ALA A 327 -1.73 -32.22 8.45
N VAL A 328 -1.95 -31.81 7.19
CA VAL A 328 -1.17 -32.28 6.04
C VAL A 328 0.27 -31.75 6.08
N ASP A 329 0.45 -30.47 6.44
CA ASP A 329 1.77 -29.87 6.61
C ASP A 329 2.54 -30.50 7.78
N GLU A 330 1.85 -30.88 8.86
CA GLU A 330 2.42 -31.59 10.01
C GLU A 330 2.90 -33.00 9.63
N GLU A 331 2.11 -33.75 8.85
CA GLU A 331 2.54 -35.02 8.27
C GLU A 331 3.78 -34.85 7.39
N LEU A 332 3.80 -33.82 6.52
CA LEU A 332 4.92 -33.55 5.63
C LEU A 332 6.19 -33.12 6.41
N ALA A 333 6.05 -32.26 7.42
CA ALA A 333 7.14 -31.79 8.27
C ALA A 333 7.71 -32.94 9.12
N ASN A 334 6.86 -33.78 9.71
CA ASN A 334 7.29 -34.96 10.44
C ASN A 334 8.01 -35.95 9.50
N THR A 335 7.52 -36.14 8.27
CA THR A 335 8.20 -36.97 7.27
C THR A 335 9.56 -36.39 6.87
N GLY A 336 9.66 -35.07 6.72
CA GLY A 336 10.91 -34.36 6.46
C GLY A 336 11.89 -34.41 7.63
N LEU A 337 11.40 -34.26 8.86
CA LEU A 337 12.17 -34.36 10.09
C LEU A 337 12.68 -35.79 10.29
N ILE A 338 11.82 -36.80 10.10
CA ILE A 338 12.20 -38.23 10.12
C ILE A 338 13.28 -38.52 9.07
N ARG A 339 13.18 -37.94 7.87
CA ARG A 339 14.26 -38.05 6.86
C ARG A 339 15.56 -37.40 7.33
N SER A 340 15.49 -36.24 7.99
CA SER A 340 16.68 -35.54 8.49
C SER A 340 17.33 -36.22 9.71
N ILE A 341 16.52 -36.86 10.57
CA ILE A 341 16.98 -37.60 11.75
C ILE A 341 17.42 -39.02 11.37
N GLY A 342 16.79 -39.63 10.36
CA GLY A 342 16.89 -41.07 10.10
C GLY A 342 17.71 -41.48 8.88
N LEU A 343 18.12 -40.59 7.97
CA LEU A 343 18.77 -41.03 6.71
C LEU A 343 19.98 -40.21 6.25
N SER A 344 20.54 -39.33 7.09
CA SER A 344 21.94 -38.88 6.92
C SER A 344 22.95 -39.99 7.27
N SER A 345 22.50 -41.15 7.73
CA SER A 345 23.33 -42.34 8.02
C SER A 345 23.48 -43.31 6.84
N LYS A 346 23.28 -42.85 5.60
CA LYS A 346 23.63 -43.65 4.40
C LYS A 346 25.11 -43.54 3.97
N GLU A 347 25.96 -43.03 4.85
CA GLU A 347 27.42 -43.18 4.75
C GLU A 347 27.91 -44.23 5.75
N THR A 348 27.63 -45.50 5.49
CA THR A 348 28.48 -46.64 5.87
C THR A 348 27.85 -47.90 5.26
N TYR A 349 28.68 -48.79 4.71
CA TYR A 349 28.33 -50.05 4.03
C TYR A 349 27.93 -49.94 2.55
N ILE A 350 28.85 -49.45 1.73
CA ILE A 350 29.10 -50.08 0.42
C ILE A 350 30.58 -50.49 0.39
N GLN A 351 30.77 -51.80 0.47
CA GLN A 351 31.99 -52.63 0.27
C GLN A 351 33.09 -52.56 1.32
#